data_AF-A0A7K6W6V0-F1
#
_entry.id   AF-A0A7K6W6V0-F1
#
_cell.length_a   1.000
_cell.length_b   1.000
_cell.length_c   1.000
_cell.angle_alpha   90.00
_cell.angle_beta   90.00
_cell.angle_gamma   90.00
#
_symmetry.space_group_name_H-M   'P 1'
#
loop_
_entity.id
_entity.type
_entity.pdbx_description
1 polymer ?
#
loop_
_entity_poly.entity_id
_entity_poly.type
_entity_poly.pdbx_seq_one_letter_code
_entity_poly.pdbx_strand_id
1 'polypeptide(L)' 'SDLPPEPTPDYEGDEAFLRRVHHVLLEVEVLEGVLQCPDSGREFPISRGIPNMLLSEEET' A
#
# COMPACT_ATOMS: atom_id res chain seq x y z
N SER A 1 13.96 -4.56 -7.04
CA SER A 1 12.61 -4.77 -6.50
C SER A 1 12.34 -6.27 -6.49
N ASP A 2 11.72 -6.79 -5.43
CA ASP A 2 11.40 -8.23 -5.33
C ASP A 2 10.21 -8.65 -6.22
N LEU A 3 9.54 -7.67 -6.82
CA LEU A 3 8.45 -7.85 -7.78
C LEU A 3 8.79 -7.20 -9.14
N PRO A 4 8.36 -7.81 -10.26
CA PRO A 4 8.40 -7.17 -11.56
C PRO A 4 7.50 -5.94 -11.60
N PRO A 5 7.75 -4.99 -12.52
CA PRO A 5 6.95 -3.75 -12.63
C PRO A 5 5.51 -4.03 -13.09
N GLU A 6 5.28 -5.10 -13.83
CA GLU A 6 3.97 -5.53 -14.33
C GLU A 6 3.85 -7.06 -14.19
N PRO A 7 2.64 -7.58 -13.92
CA PRO A 7 2.40 -9.02 -13.93
C PRO A 7 2.52 -9.58 -15.36
N THR A 8 3.01 -10.82 -15.47
CA THR A 8 3.01 -11.54 -16.75
C THR A 8 1.57 -11.97 -17.11
N PRO A 9 1.20 -12.15 -18.40
CA PRO A 9 -0.18 -12.49 -18.78
C PRO A 9 -0.77 -13.81 -18.23
N ASP A 10 0.06 -14.68 -17.64
CA ASP A 10 -0.32 -15.99 -17.06
C ASP A 10 0.20 -16.11 -15.62
N TYR A 11 0.20 -14.98 -14.90
CA TYR A 11 0.74 -14.91 -13.54
C TYR A 11 -0.07 -15.75 -12.55
N GLU A 12 -1.34 -16.06 -12.86
CA GLU A 12 -2.20 -16.90 -12.05
C GLU A 12 -1.65 -18.33 -11.92
N GLY A 13 -0.90 -18.81 -12.93
CA GLY A 13 -0.19 -20.10 -12.89
C GLY A 13 1.18 -20.05 -12.21
N ASP A 14 1.74 -18.86 -11.98
CA ASP A 14 3.06 -18.68 -11.38
C ASP A 14 2.96 -18.57 -9.85
N GLU A 15 2.91 -19.74 -9.19
CA GLU A 15 2.85 -19.83 -7.73
C GLU A 15 4.01 -19.10 -7.03
N ALA A 16 5.19 -19.06 -7.65
CA ALA A 16 6.35 -18.37 -7.08
C ALA A 16 6.15 -16.85 -7.09
N PHE A 17 5.60 -16.30 -8.17
CA PHE A 17 5.17 -14.91 -8.24
C PHE A 17 4.07 -14.60 -7.23
N LEU A 18 3.02 -15.43 -7.17
CA LEU A 18 1.90 -15.25 -6.24
C LEU A 18 2.35 -15.23 -4.78
N ARG A 19 3.31 -16.09 -4.40
CA ARG A 19 3.91 -16.07 -3.04
C ARG A 19 4.66 -14.78 -2.74
N ARG A 20 5.43 -14.25 -3.69
CA ARG A 20 6.13 -12.96 -3.51
C ARG A 20 5.15 -11.80 -3.37
N VAL A 21 4.07 -11.79 -4.17
CA VAL A 21 3.02 -10.77 -4.08
C VAL A 21 2.28 -10.87 -2.74
N HIS A 22 1.93 -12.09 -2.31
CA HIS A 22 1.31 -12.34 -1.02
C HIS A 22 2.14 -11.75 0.13
N HIS A 23 3.45 -12.03 0.13
CA HIS A 23 4.36 -11.49 1.14
C HIS A 23 4.30 -9.96 1.20
N VAL A 24 4.50 -9.28 0.08
CA VAL A 24 4.55 -7.81 0.04
C VAL A 24 3.21 -7.17 0.38
N LEU A 25 2.08 -7.73 -0.08
CA LEU A 25 0.76 -7.12 0.10
C LEU A 25 0.12 -7.44 1.46
N LEU A 26 0.42 -8.59 2.05
CA LEU A 26 -0.31 -9.11 3.21
C LEU A 26 0.56 -9.36 4.45
N GLU A 27 1.87 -9.53 4.28
CA GLU A 27 2.79 -9.86 5.38
C GLU A 27 3.72 -8.69 5.76
N VAL A 28 3.69 -7.60 4.99
CA VAL A 28 4.46 -6.37 5.29
C VAL A 28 3.51 -5.30 5.80
N GLU A 29 3.77 -4.82 7.02
CA GLU A 29 2.95 -3.82 7.70
C GLU A 29 3.71 -2.50 7.89
N VAL A 30 3.01 -1.38 7.66
CA VAL A 30 3.53 -0.05 7.99
C VAL A 30 3.00 0.35 9.37
N LEU A 31 3.86 0.33 10.38
CA LEU A 31 3.44 0.65 11.76
C LEU A 31 3.34 2.17 12.00
N GLU A 32 4.27 2.94 11.45
CA GLU A 32 4.33 4.41 11.57
C GLU A 32 4.69 5.00 10.20
N GLY A 33 3.99 6.06 9.77
CA GLY A 33 4.22 6.69 8.47
C GLY A 33 3.14 7.68 8.07
N VAL A 34 3.11 8.07 6.81
CA VAL A 34 2.08 8.95 6.24
C VAL A 34 1.66 8.44 4.85
N LEU A 35 0.36 8.52 4.55
CA LEU A 35 -0.15 8.45 3.18
C LEU A 35 -0.31 9.87 2.67
N GLN A 36 0.35 10.22 1.57
CA GLN A 36 0.24 11.55 0.97
C GLN A 36 -0.68 11.50 -0.26
N CYS A 37 -1.67 12.39 -0.31
CA CYS A 37 -2.45 12.60 -1.52
C CYS A 37 -1.56 13.25 -2.60
N PRO A 38 -1.44 12.65 -3.80
CA PRO A 38 -0.56 13.18 -4.84
C PRO A 38 -1.06 14.51 -5.44
N ASP A 39 -2.36 14.79 -5.37
CA ASP A 39 -2.96 15.98 -5.99
C ASP A 39 -2.94 17.20 -5.05
N SER A 40 -3.24 17.00 -3.76
CA SER A 40 -3.33 18.09 -2.77
C SER A 40 -2.10 18.20 -1.86
N GLY A 41 -1.24 17.19 -1.84
CA GLY A 41 -0.12 17.08 -0.91
C GLY A 41 -0.52 16.79 0.54
N ARG A 42 -1.81 16.62 0.82
CA ARG A 42 -2.33 16.34 2.17
C ARG A 42 -1.80 15.02 2.71
N GLU A 43 -1.34 15.03 3.95
CA GLU A 43 -0.84 13.86 4.65
C GLU A 43 -1.90 13.24 5.58
N PHE A 44 -1.99 11.92 5.57
CA PHE A 44 -2.83 11.10 6.43
C PHE A 44 -1.92 10.21 7.28
N PRO A 45 -1.79 10.45 8.60
CA PRO A 45 -0.83 9.73 9.42
C PRO A 45 -1.26 8.28 9.64
N ILE A 46 -0.29 7.38 9.59
CA ILE A 46 -0.39 5.99 10.05
C ILE A 46 0.30 5.92 11.41
N SER A 47 -0.44 5.47 12.44
CA SER A 47 0.12 5.27 13.78
C SER A 47 -0.36 3.94 14.36
N ARG A 48 0.54 3.17 14.98
CA ARG A 48 0.26 1.82 15.47
C ARG A 48 -0.40 0.92 14.42
N GLY A 49 0.01 1.06 13.16
CA GLY A 49 -0.52 0.29 12.03
C GLY A 49 -1.91 0.73 11.54
N ILE A 50 -2.48 1.81 12.09
CA ILE A 50 -3.82 2.28 11.74
C ILE A 50 -3.71 3.60 10.97
N PRO A 51 -4.12 3.65 9.68
CA PRO A 51 -4.20 4.88 8.92
C PRO A 51 -5.38 5.75 9.38
N ASN A 52 -5.14 7.05 9.58
CA ASN A 52 -6.18 8.02 9.90
C ASN A 52 -6.54 8.86 8.66
N MET A 53 -7.72 8.60 8.09
CA MET A 53 -8.24 9.26 6.90
C MET A 53 -9.28 10.36 7.20
N LEU A 54 -9.42 10.78 8.47
CA LEU A 54 -10.38 11.81 8.85
C LEU A 54 -10.01 13.17 8.24
N LEU A 55 -11.03 13.83 7.68
CA LEU A 55 -10.91 15.19 7.15
C LEU A 55 -11.39 16.20 8.19
N SER A 56 -10.79 17.40 8.23
CA SER A 56 -11.38 18.51 9.00
C SER A 56 -12.60 19.07 8.28
N GLU A 57 -13.45 19.81 8.99
CA GLU A 57 -14.69 20.38 8.43
C GLU A 57 -14.44 21.30 7.21
N GLU A 58 -13.28 21.94 7.15
CA GLU A 58 -12.91 22.83 6.05
C GLU A 58 -12.41 22.07 4.80
N GLU A 59 -12.10 20.79 4.95
CA GLU A 59 -11.58 19.93 3.89
C GLU A 59 -12.60 18.88 3.41
N THR A 60 -13.77 18.80 4.05
CA THR A 60 -14.91 17.95 3.65
C THR A 60 -15.72 18.50 2.49
#